data_AF-J3JK44-F1
#
_entry.id   AF-J3JK44-F1
#
_cell.length_a   1.000
_cell.length_b   1.000
_cell.length_c   1.000
_cell.angle_alpha   90.00
_cell.angle_beta   90.00
_cell.angle_gamma   90.00
#
_symmetry.space_group_name_H-M   'P 1'
#
loop_
_entity.id
_entity.type
_entity.pdbx_description
1 polymer ?
#
loop_
_entity_poly.entity_id
_entity_poly.type
_entity_poly.pdbx_seq_one_letter_code
_entity_poly.pdbx_strand_id
1 'polypeptide(L)' 'MVYPTRQKTVNDIDSWIELRYNHVRLHSALGYRTPNEVEQELLGLTKAA' A
#
# COMPACT_ATOMS: atom_id res chain seq x y z
N MET A 1 -22.44 14.23 6.90
CA MET A 1 -21.36 13.89 5.94
C MET A 1 -20.34 13.03 6.68
N VAL A 2 -20.00 11.83 6.20
CA VAL A 2 -19.08 10.88 6.89
C VAL A 2 -17.66 11.47 7.03
N TYR A 3 -17.23 12.26 6.04
CA TYR A 3 -15.95 12.99 6.10
C TYR A 3 -16.20 14.50 6.17
N PRO A 4 -15.95 15.16 7.31
CA PRO A 4 -16.30 16.57 7.51
C PRO A 4 -15.45 17.56 6.69
N THR A 5 -14.23 17.17 6.30
CA THR A 5 -13.33 18.02 5.51
C THR A 5 -12.54 17.18 4.49
N ARG A 6 -12.08 17.84 3.42
CA ARG A 6 -11.12 17.24 2.48
C ARG A 6 -9.86 16.75 3.19
N GLN A 7 -9.34 17.53 4.15
CA GLN A 7 -8.12 17.16 4.87
C GLN A 7 -8.30 15.87 5.67
N LYS A 8 -9.43 15.70 6.37
CA LYS A 8 -9.72 14.46 7.09
C LYS A 8 -9.80 13.27 6.14
N THR A 9 -10.47 13.45 5.00
CA THR A 9 -10.56 12.41 3.97
C THR A 9 -9.18 11.98 3.48
N VAL A 10 -8.29 12.94 3.19
CA VAL A 10 -6.93 12.66 2.71
C VAL A 10 -6.14 11.89 3.77
N ASN A 11 -6.17 12.34 5.03
CA ASN A 11 -5.45 11.68 6.12
C ASN A 11 -5.95 10.24 6.37
N ASP A 12 -7.26 10.03 6.30
CA ASP A 12 -7.87 8.71 6.51
C ASP A 12 -7.52 7.75 5.35
N ILE A 13 -7.49 8.25 4.10
CA ILE A 13 -7.06 7.47 2.92
C ILE A 13 -5.58 7.12 3.02
N ASP A 14 -4.72 8.09 3.34
CA ASP A 14 -3.28 7.89 3.48
C ASP A 14 -2.97 6.84 4.56
N SER A 15 -3.58 6.99 5.74
CA SER A 15 -3.46 6.03 6.83
C SER A 15 -3.93 4.63 6.43
N TRP A 16 -5.00 4.53 5.63
CA TRP A 16 -5.49 3.25 5.16
C TRP A 16 -4.59 2.62 4.10
N ILE A 17 -4.03 3.43 3.19
CA ILE A 17 -3.10 2.95 2.17
C ILE A 17 -1.86 2.35 2.83
N GLU A 18 -1.23 3.14 3.71
CA GLU A 18 0.00 2.76 4.38
C GLU A 18 -0.23 1.57 5.31
N LEU A 19 -1.16 1.67 6.26
CA LEU A 19 -1.27 0.67 7.32
C LEU A 19 -2.00 -0.60 6.89
N ARG A 20 -2.84 -0.55 5.85
CA ARG A 20 -3.72 -1.67 5.48
C ARG A 20 -3.57 -2.10 4.05
N TYR A 21 -3.73 -1.21 3.09
CA TYR A 21 -3.74 -1.60 1.67
C TYR A 21 -2.41 -2.24 1.26
N ASN A 22 -1.29 -1.57 1.53
CA ASN A 22 0.05 -2.02 1.13
C ASN A 22 0.45 -3.35 1.78
N HIS A 23 -0.07 -3.64 2.99
CA HIS A 23 0.30 -4.82 3.77
C HIS A 23 -0.69 -5.99 3.70
N VAL A 24 -1.96 -5.76 3.38
CA VAL A 24 -3.02 -6.79 3.51
C VAL A 24 -3.65 -7.14 2.18
N ARG A 25 -3.68 -6.22 1.20
CA ARG A 25 -4.38 -6.48 -0.06
C ARG A 25 -3.55 -7.41 -0.93
N LEU A 26 -4.09 -8.59 -1.23
CA LEU A 26 -3.50 -9.51 -2.21
C LEU A 26 -3.96 -9.14 -3.62
N HIS A 27 -3.00 -9.02 -4.55
CA HIS A 27 -3.29 -8.69 -5.95
C HIS A 27 -3.07 -9.91 -6.84
N SER A 28 -4.11 -10.36 -7.56
CA SER A 28 -4.03 -11.52 -8.46
C SER A 28 -2.95 -11.37 -9.53
N ALA A 29 -2.86 -10.19 -10.15
CA ALA A 29 -1.82 -9.85 -11.11
C ALA A 29 -0.39 -9.89 -10.54
N LEU A 30 -0.22 -9.77 -9.22
CA LEU A 30 1.08 -9.86 -8.54
C LEU A 30 1.35 -11.27 -7.99
N GLY A 31 0.60 -12.27 -8.46
CA GLY A 31 0.70 -13.64 -7.97
C GLY A 31 0.15 -13.80 -6.56
N TYR A 32 -0.91 -13.06 -6.21
CA TYR A 32 -1.49 -12.99 -4.86
C TYR A 32 -0.57 -12.42 -3.79
N ARG A 33 0.46 -11.67 -4.16
CA ARG A 33 1.31 -10.95 -3.21
C ARG A 33 0.76 -9.58 -2.89
N THR A 34 1.16 -9.06 -1.74
CA THR A 34 0.85 -7.70 -1.30
C THR A 34 1.74 -6.69 -2.03
N PRO A 35 1.30 -5.43 -2.20
CA PRO A 35 2.13 -4.38 -2.77
C PRO A 35 3.50 -4.26 -2.09
N ASN A 36 3.52 -4.29 -0.75
CA ASN A 36 4.75 -4.13 0.02
C ASN A 36 5.73 -5.31 -0.20
N GLU A 37 5.25 -6.55 -0.32
CA GLU A 37 6.13 -7.69 -0.63
C GLU A 37 6.80 -7.54 -2.00
N VAL A 38 6.06 -7.08 -3.01
CA VAL A 38 6.61 -6.85 -4.35
C VAL A 38 7.63 -5.71 -4.35
N GLU A 39 7.35 -4.63 -3.60
CA GLU A 39 8.29 -3.53 -3.43
C GLU A 39 9.57 -3.98 -2.71
N GLN A 40 9.46 -4.77 -1.64
CA GLN A 40 10.63 -5.29 -0.92
C GLN A 40 11.49 -6.20 -1.81
N GLU A 41 10.88 -7.07 -2.63
CA GLU A 41 11.60 -7.89 -3.60
C GLU A 41 12.34 -7.01 -4.61
N LEU A 42 11.65 -6.02 -5.18
CA LEU A 42 12.26 -5.07 -6.12
C LEU A 42 13.44 -4.33 -5.50
N LEU A 43 13.28 -3.81 -4.28
CA LEU A 43 14.35 -3.13 -3.54
C LEU A 43 15.51 -4.07 -3.18
N GLY A 44 15.26 -5.37 -2.99
CA GLY A 44 16.29 -6.38 -2.83
C GLY A 44 17.11 -6.59 -4.09
N LEU A 45 16.45 -6.66 -5.25
CA LEU A 45 17.09 -6.82 -6.55
C LEU A 45 17.94 -5.60 -6.91
N THR A 46 17.46 -4.38 -6.66
CA THR A 46 18.23 -3.16 -6.95
C THR A 46 19.46 -3.03 -6.06
N LYS A 47 19.43 -3.53 -4.83
CA LYS A 47 20.60 -3.55 -3.94
C LYS A 47 21.67 -4.58 -4.33
N ALA A 48 21.28 -5.64 -5.04
CA ALA A 48 22.17 -6.72 -5.45
C ALA A 48 22.88 -6.45 -6.80
N ALA A 49 22.44 -5.43 -7.53
CA ALA A 49 23.01 -4.97 -8.81
C ALA A 49 24.13 -3.93 -8.59
#